data_AF-A0A3B0RT62-F1
#
_entry.id   AF-A0A3B0RT62-F1
#
_cell.length_a   1.000
_cell.length_b   1.000
_cell.length_c   1.000
_cell.angle_alpha   90.00
_cell.angle_beta   90.00
_cell.angle_gamma   90.00
#
_symmetry.space_group_name_H-M   'P 1'
#
loop_
_entity.id
_entity.type
_entity.pdbx_description
1 polymer ?
#
loop_
_entity_poly.entity_id
_entity_poly.type
_entity_poly.pdbx_seq_one_letter_code
_entity_poly.pdbx_strand_id
1 'polypeptide(L)'
;MSDDNNNTSVSVAMVGSGGAGVMTSGNMLLEAATKAGLYGLMTRTVGPQIRGGEAAALVRLSAKPVHCVDDHFDILVAVDWKGAERFAAEVPLGPQSLIITDPETGEVPEILAASGARIVEVPIGELANAVDGGRPNMVILGLVASLIGLPEEPINKIIAKKLGKKGDAAVLASREAVSAGYKAAAELTSPVTVSDAVGDGTGRWLISGNQAAGFGALRGGIRFVAAYPITPATEVLEWMSPNLPKMGGTLVQAEDELASINMAIGASFGGRPSLTATSGPGLSLMMEGIGLAVSSETPVVIVNVMRGGPSTGVPTKSEQTDLNIAVYGLHGDAPHVVTAATSVEDCIFTAQWSVHLAEAMQTAVIVLSDQFMGQASTIIDPPANISFIAQRLVEEAPTEDYRRYAVTADGVSPMTLPGTPGGQYTADGLEHNPKGLPSTLMEDHRDQMDKRDRKVAEFNYGDHWADVEGDADSELVVLTWGSTTNAVREGIERLRAEGMPCKLVAMRLLSPALPDYFDEAVKGAKRILVVEQSHSGQFLKLLRANYDMPGEVKSFRRPGPLIIRPGEIVDTIKNWRDQ
;
A
#
# COMPACT_ATOMS: atom_id res chain seq x y z
N MET A 1 6.80 -28.56 27.35
CA MET A 1 8.03 -27.89 26.91
C MET A 1 8.33 -28.40 25.51
N SER A 2 7.67 -27.79 24.53
CA SER A 2 8.01 -27.90 23.11
C SER A 2 8.65 -26.57 22.75
N ASP A 3 9.98 -26.56 22.68
CA ASP A 3 10.80 -25.42 22.26
C ASP A 3 10.67 -25.21 20.74
N ASP A 4 9.45 -24.90 20.27
CA ASP A 4 9.20 -24.43 18.90
C ASP A 4 8.99 -22.91 18.84
N ASN A 5 9.31 -22.19 19.93
CA ASN A 5 9.27 -20.73 20.01
C ASN A 5 10.52 -20.09 19.37
N ASN A 6 10.98 -20.63 18.24
CA ASN A 6 11.95 -19.95 17.39
C ASN A 6 11.24 -18.72 16.81
N ASN A 7 11.40 -17.57 17.46
CA ASN A 7 10.85 -16.32 16.97
C ASN A 7 11.48 -16.03 15.60
N THR A 8 10.74 -16.31 14.53
CA THR A 8 11.28 -16.23 13.15
C THR A 8 11.46 -14.80 12.67
N SER A 9 11.04 -13.80 13.45
CA SER A 9 11.16 -12.39 13.10
C SER A 9 11.65 -11.53 14.27
N VAL A 10 12.25 -10.38 13.94
CA VAL A 10 12.63 -9.32 14.88
C VAL A 10 12.01 -8.00 14.43
N SER A 11 11.45 -7.26 15.37
CA SER A 11 10.88 -5.92 15.19
C SER A 11 11.75 -4.87 15.90
N VAL A 12 12.27 -3.91 15.14
CA VAL A 12 13.15 -2.84 15.60
C VAL A 12 12.52 -1.48 15.32
N ALA A 13 12.48 -0.61 16.33
CA ALA A 13 12.14 0.78 16.21
C ALA A 13 13.40 1.65 16.40
N MET A 14 13.65 2.54 15.45
CA MET A 14 14.69 3.57 15.53
C MET A 14 14.02 4.94 15.57
N VAL A 15 14.14 5.66 16.69
CA VAL A 15 13.48 6.96 16.93
C VAL A 15 14.49 8.11 16.98
N GLY A 16 14.04 9.30 16.58
CA GLY A 16 14.83 10.52 16.68
C GLY A 16 14.17 11.70 15.98
N SER A 17 14.78 12.87 16.14
CA SER A 17 14.31 14.08 15.48
C SER A 17 14.48 14.06 13.96
N GLY A 18 13.64 14.81 13.26
CA GLY A 18 13.63 14.92 11.80
C GLY A 18 14.95 15.52 11.31
N GLY A 19 15.74 14.68 10.63
CA GLY A 19 17.11 15.00 10.22
C GLY A 19 18.20 14.20 10.94
N ALA A 20 17.87 13.53 12.05
CA ALA A 20 18.79 12.70 12.84
C ALA A 20 19.27 11.43 12.11
N GLY A 21 18.71 11.11 10.94
CA GLY A 21 19.18 10.01 10.10
C GLY A 21 18.52 8.66 10.37
N VAL A 22 17.47 8.59 11.20
CA VAL A 22 16.77 7.34 11.53
C VAL A 22 16.19 6.62 10.31
N MET A 23 15.60 7.37 9.37
CA MET A 23 15.12 6.81 8.09
C MET A 23 16.27 6.24 7.25
N THR A 24 17.44 6.89 7.27
CA THR A 24 18.61 6.43 6.53
C THR A 24 19.10 5.10 7.10
N SER A 25 19.20 5.00 8.42
CA SER A 25 19.62 3.79 9.12
C SER A 25 18.61 2.65 8.89
N GLY A 26 17.30 2.90 9.02
CA GLY A 26 16.26 1.92 8.71
C GLY A 26 16.33 1.38 7.28
N ASN A 27 16.44 2.27 6.29
CA ASN A 27 16.56 1.85 4.89
C ASN A 27 17.86 1.08 4.62
N MET A 28 18.98 1.47 5.24
CA MET A 28 20.24 0.73 5.12
C MET A 28 20.15 -0.65 5.77
N LEU A 29 19.48 -0.77 6.91
CA LEU A 29 19.23 -2.04 7.59
C LEU A 29 18.40 -2.98 6.72
N LEU A 30 17.31 -2.48 6.12
CA LEU A 30 16.45 -3.27 5.23
C LEU A 30 17.17 -3.69 3.93
N GLU A 31 17.98 -2.80 3.34
CA GLU A 31 18.83 -3.16 2.20
C GLU A 31 19.87 -4.22 2.56
N ALA A 32 20.45 -4.14 3.77
CA ALA A 32 21.44 -5.11 4.25
C ALA A 32 20.79 -6.46 4.48
N ALA A 33 19.61 -6.48 5.09
CA ALA A 33 18.78 -7.66 5.26
C ALA A 33 18.46 -8.31 3.91
N THR A 34 18.12 -7.53 2.88
CA THR A 34 17.89 -8.04 1.52
C THR A 34 19.11 -8.78 1.00
N LYS A 35 20.32 -8.21 1.18
CA LYS A 35 21.57 -8.83 0.74
C LYS A 35 21.97 -10.06 1.56
N ALA A 36 21.56 -10.12 2.82
CA ALA A 36 21.75 -11.26 3.70
C ALA A 36 20.72 -12.40 3.46
N GLY A 37 19.80 -12.24 2.50
CA GLY A 37 18.79 -13.25 2.25
C GLY A 37 17.69 -13.29 3.32
N LEU A 38 17.37 -12.15 3.94
CA LEU A 38 16.18 -11.96 4.78
C LEU A 38 15.00 -11.36 4.01
N TYR A 39 13.79 -11.62 4.51
CA TYR A 39 12.61 -10.82 4.21
C TYR A 39 12.48 -9.72 5.24
N GLY A 40 11.70 -8.69 4.91
CA GLY A 40 11.50 -7.60 5.84
C GLY A 40 10.56 -6.54 5.32
N LEU A 41 10.02 -5.80 6.27
CA LEU A 41 9.13 -4.68 6.09
C LEU A 41 9.72 -3.50 6.86
N MET A 42 9.77 -2.33 6.23
CA MET A 42 9.99 -1.07 6.92
C MET A 42 8.80 -0.16 6.69
N THR A 43 8.20 0.31 7.78
CA THR A 43 7.27 1.43 7.76
C THR A 43 7.91 2.63 8.42
N ARG A 44 7.29 3.79 8.22
CA ARG A 44 7.77 5.05 8.77
C ARG A 44 6.64 5.77 9.48
N THR A 45 6.99 6.44 10.56
CA THR A 45 6.10 7.38 11.25
C THR A 45 6.81 8.70 11.41
N VAL A 46 6.12 9.79 11.08
CA VAL A 46 6.66 11.14 11.14
C VAL A 46 5.61 12.10 11.68
N GLY A 47 6.09 13.11 12.40
CA GLY A 47 5.31 14.26 12.79
C GLY A 47 4.87 15.10 11.58
N PRO A 48 3.97 16.08 11.80
CA PRO A 48 3.49 16.97 10.75
C PRO A 48 4.57 17.95 10.23
N GLN A 49 5.68 18.13 10.95
CA GLN A 49 6.74 19.09 10.57
C GLN A 49 7.78 18.45 9.64
N ILE A 50 8.19 19.19 8.59
CA ILE A 50 9.22 18.75 7.63
C ILE A 50 10.62 18.66 8.28
N ARG A 51 10.96 19.56 9.20
CA ARG A 51 12.24 19.57 9.93
C ARG A 51 12.03 19.70 11.43
N GLY A 52 12.82 18.94 12.19
CA GLY A 52 12.85 19.03 13.66
C GLY A 52 11.65 18.46 14.40
N GLY A 53 10.65 17.90 13.69
CA GLY A 53 9.58 17.07 14.25
C GLY A 53 10.06 15.63 14.49
N GLU A 54 9.29 14.83 15.20
CA GLU A 54 9.61 13.44 15.50
C GLU A 54 9.58 12.52 14.27
N ALA A 55 10.48 11.53 14.22
CA ALA A 55 10.51 10.52 13.18
C ALA A 55 10.89 9.15 13.75
N ALA A 56 10.31 8.08 13.21
CA ALA A 56 10.76 6.73 13.49
C ALA A 56 10.75 5.83 12.26
N ALA A 57 11.78 5.00 12.16
CA ALA A 57 11.84 3.87 11.24
C ALA A 57 11.45 2.61 12.02
N LEU A 58 10.42 1.92 11.54
CA LEU A 58 9.87 0.72 12.15
C LEU A 58 10.17 -0.44 11.21
N VAL A 59 11.06 -1.35 11.60
CA VAL A 59 11.58 -2.42 10.75
C VAL A 59 11.23 -3.76 11.36
N ARG A 60 10.60 -4.65 10.59
CA ARG A 60 10.48 -6.07 10.93
C ARG A 60 11.28 -6.88 9.93
N LEU A 61 12.17 -7.75 10.41
CA LEU A 61 12.96 -8.66 9.57
C LEU A 61 12.65 -10.10 9.93
N SER A 62 12.70 -11.01 8.95
CA SER A 62 12.45 -12.43 9.17
C SER A 62 13.16 -13.31 8.14
N ALA A 63 13.42 -14.56 8.52
CA ALA A 63 13.87 -15.60 7.59
C ALA A 63 12.75 -16.04 6.62
N LYS A 64 11.48 -15.80 6.95
CA LYS A 64 10.29 -16.09 6.14
C LYS A 64 9.63 -14.79 5.68
N PRO A 65 8.79 -14.81 4.62
CA PRO A 65 8.05 -13.63 4.20
C PRO A 65 7.28 -12.99 5.36
N VAL A 66 7.38 -11.66 5.47
CA VAL A 66 6.64 -10.83 6.44
C VAL A 66 6.05 -9.64 5.72
N HIS A 67 4.76 -9.38 5.95
CA HIS A 67 3.98 -8.39 5.18
C HIS A 67 3.24 -7.37 6.06
N CYS A 68 3.37 -7.47 7.39
CA CYS A 68 2.81 -6.52 8.34
C CYS A 68 3.75 -6.33 9.55
N VAL A 69 3.45 -5.32 10.36
CA VAL A 69 4.11 -5.12 11.65
C VAL A 69 3.64 -6.19 12.65
N ASP A 70 4.52 -6.58 13.58
CA ASP A 70 4.17 -7.53 14.64
C ASP A 70 3.36 -6.87 15.77
N ASP A 71 2.98 -7.57 16.83
CA ASP A 71 2.23 -6.98 17.97
C ASP A 71 3.08 -6.07 18.87
N HIS A 72 4.39 -6.21 18.80
CA HIS A 72 5.35 -5.47 19.63
C HIS A 72 6.69 -5.24 18.91
N PHE A 73 7.53 -4.40 19.50
CA PHE A 73 8.92 -4.21 19.10
C PHE A 73 9.87 -4.87 20.10
N ASP A 74 10.82 -5.63 19.59
CA ASP A 74 11.86 -6.30 20.40
C ASP A 74 12.94 -5.32 20.82
N ILE A 75 13.30 -4.37 19.93
CA ILE A 75 14.37 -3.40 20.17
C ILE A 75 13.87 -2.00 19.85
N LEU A 76 14.02 -1.07 20.78
CA LEU A 76 13.88 0.37 20.55
C LEU A 76 15.23 1.03 20.79
N VAL A 77 15.69 1.83 19.83
CA VAL A 77 16.90 2.64 19.96
C VAL A 77 16.62 4.08 19.55
N ALA A 78 17.10 5.02 20.36
CA ALA A 78 16.94 6.45 20.09
C ALA A 78 18.26 7.09 19.65
N VAL A 79 18.22 7.89 18.59
CA VAL A 79 19.27 8.91 18.37
C VAL A 79 19.09 10.06 19.35
N ASP A 80 17.84 10.43 19.60
CA ASP A 80 17.40 11.40 20.59
C ASP A 80 15.93 11.09 20.95
N TRP A 81 15.46 11.57 22.10
CA TRP A 81 14.10 11.31 22.59
C TRP A 81 13.08 12.37 22.18
N LYS A 82 13.44 13.33 21.32
CA LYS A 82 12.60 14.51 21.07
C LYS A 82 11.29 14.13 20.38
N GLY A 83 10.19 14.18 21.13
CA GLY A 83 8.84 13.86 20.65
C GLY A 83 8.58 12.36 20.48
N ALA A 84 9.47 11.50 20.97
CA ALA A 84 9.34 10.04 20.85
C ALA A 84 8.10 9.49 21.58
N GLU A 85 7.66 10.16 22.65
CA GLU A 85 6.45 9.83 23.40
C GLU A 85 5.19 9.82 22.52
N ARG A 86 5.19 10.59 21.42
CA ARG A 86 4.06 10.65 20.47
C ARG A 86 3.88 9.34 19.70
N PHE A 87 4.93 8.52 19.61
CA PHE A 87 4.91 7.22 18.93
C PHE A 87 4.69 6.05 19.89
N ALA A 88 4.47 6.28 21.18
CA ALA A 88 4.34 5.18 22.16
C ALA A 88 3.25 4.17 21.79
N ALA A 89 2.11 4.63 21.23
CA ALA A 89 1.06 3.74 20.75
C ALA A 89 1.43 2.96 19.47
N GLU A 90 2.32 3.51 18.65
CA GLU A 90 2.81 2.88 17.41
C GLU A 90 4.01 1.96 17.64
N VAL A 91 4.68 2.11 18.78
CA VAL A 91 5.83 1.30 19.21
C VAL A 91 5.48 0.59 20.52
N PRO A 92 4.54 -0.37 20.50
CA PRO A 92 4.26 -1.19 21.68
C PRO A 92 5.51 -1.97 22.11
N LEU A 93 5.85 -1.83 23.39
CA LEU A 93 6.98 -2.49 24.04
C LEU A 93 6.45 -3.30 25.23
N GLY A 94 7.21 -4.32 25.65
CA GLY A 94 6.90 -5.11 26.84
C GLY A 94 8.16 -5.54 27.61
N PRO A 95 8.01 -6.37 28.65
CA PRO A 95 9.12 -6.85 29.47
C PRO A 95 10.21 -7.62 28.71
N GLN A 96 9.87 -8.17 27.54
CA GLN A 96 10.80 -8.84 26.63
C GLN A 96 11.61 -7.89 25.75
N SER A 97 11.18 -6.63 25.65
CA SER A 97 11.81 -5.62 24.80
C SER A 97 13.11 -5.07 25.42
N LEU A 98 13.98 -4.56 24.55
CA LEU A 98 15.20 -3.84 24.90
C LEU A 98 15.11 -2.38 24.44
N ILE A 99 15.31 -1.44 25.37
CA ILE A 99 15.47 -0.01 25.07
C ILE A 99 16.95 0.34 25.17
N ILE A 100 17.50 0.91 24.11
CA ILE A 100 18.87 1.40 24.05
C ILE A 100 18.83 2.92 24.01
N THR A 101 19.50 3.54 24.97
CA THR A 101 19.60 5.00 25.09
C THR A 101 21.06 5.41 25.19
N ASP A 102 21.34 6.65 24.79
CA ASP A 102 22.61 7.29 25.08
C ASP A 102 22.51 8.05 26.41
N PRO A 103 23.46 7.88 27.36
CA PRO A 103 23.53 8.67 28.58
C PRO A 103 23.40 10.18 28.38
N GLU A 104 23.91 10.71 27.26
CA GLU A 104 23.88 12.14 26.95
C GLU A 104 22.55 12.60 26.32
N THR A 105 21.68 11.69 25.88
CA THR A 105 20.40 12.02 25.23
C THR A 105 19.26 12.32 26.22
N GLY A 106 19.51 12.19 27.52
CA GLY A 106 18.53 12.38 28.58
C GLY A 106 17.77 11.09 28.93
N GLU A 107 16.82 11.21 29.86
CA GLU A 107 16.03 10.07 30.34
C GLU A 107 15.07 9.55 29.25
N VAL A 108 14.90 8.23 29.22
CA VAL A 108 13.88 7.58 28.39
C VAL A 108 12.50 8.12 28.80
N PRO A 109 11.63 8.54 27.85
CA PRO A 109 10.30 9.04 28.17
C PRO A 109 9.51 8.06 29.06
N GLU A 110 8.86 8.59 30.10
CA GLU A 110 8.18 7.79 31.14
C GLU A 110 7.21 6.76 30.55
N ILE A 111 6.44 7.14 29.52
CA ILE A 111 5.48 6.25 28.85
C ILE A 111 6.14 5.03 28.18
N LEU A 112 7.38 5.18 27.69
CA LEU A 112 8.16 4.08 27.10
C LEU A 112 8.85 3.26 28.19
N ALA A 113 9.39 3.93 29.22
CA ALA A 113 10.01 3.27 30.37
C ALA A 113 9.01 2.41 31.17
N ALA A 114 7.74 2.82 31.22
CA ALA A 114 6.66 2.09 31.89
C ALA A 114 6.31 0.74 31.24
N SER A 115 6.86 0.41 30.07
CA SER A 115 6.65 -0.87 29.38
C SER A 115 7.25 -2.08 30.12
N GLY A 116 8.16 -1.85 31.08
CA GLY A 116 8.92 -2.90 31.75
C GLY A 116 10.09 -3.45 30.91
N ALA A 117 10.33 -2.88 29.72
CA ALA A 117 11.46 -3.22 28.88
C ALA A 117 12.80 -3.00 29.61
N ARG A 118 13.79 -3.84 29.30
CA ARG A 118 15.14 -3.65 29.84
C ARG A 118 15.79 -2.44 29.17
N ILE A 119 16.17 -1.45 29.97
CA ILE A 119 16.87 -0.25 29.50
C ILE A 119 18.39 -0.46 29.64
N VAL A 120 19.13 -0.15 28.57
CA VAL A 120 20.59 -0.22 28.55
C VAL A 120 21.15 1.09 27.98
N GLU A 121 22.20 1.57 28.63
CA GLU A 121 22.94 2.75 28.20
C GLU A 121 24.13 2.37 27.32
N VAL A 122 24.26 3.02 26.17
CA VAL A 122 25.40 2.89 25.26
C VAL A 122 25.86 4.29 24.88
N PRO A 123 27.15 4.65 24.99
CA PRO A 123 27.64 6.01 24.72
C PRO A 123 27.74 6.28 23.20
N ILE A 124 26.59 6.29 22.51
CA ILE A 124 26.46 6.37 21.04
C ILE A 124 27.13 7.63 20.48
N GLY A 125 26.94 8.77 21.15
CA GLY A 125 27.50 10.07 20.83
C GLY A 125 29.01 10.09 20.98
N GLU A 126 29.54 9.56 22.09
CA GLU A 126 31.00 9.43 22.28
C GLU A 126 31.63 8.53 21.22
N LEU A 127 31.01 7.37 20.94
CA LEU A 127 31.46 6.44 19.89
C LEU A 127 31.45 7.10 18.51
N ALA A 128 30.43 7.92 18.22
CA ALA A 128 30.36 8.66 16.97
C ALA A 128 31.41 9.77 16.89
N ASN A 129 31.68 10.49 17.99
CA ASN A 129 32.65 11.57 18.06
C ASN A 129 34.11 11.08 18.05
N ALA A 130 34.35 9.83 18.46
CA ALA A 130 35.66 9.18 18.37
C ALA A 130 36.09 8.89 16.92
N VAL A 131 35.16 8.94 15.97
CA VAL A 131 35.40 8.76 14.53
C VAL A 131 35.29 10.11 13.82
N ASP A 132 36.34 10.53 13.11
CA ASP A 132 36.27 11.78 12.34
C ASP A 132 35.18 11.71 11.26
N GLY A 133 34.24 12.65 11.29
CA GLY A 133 33.05 12.62 10.43
C GLY A 133 32.00 11.55 10.81
N GLY A 134 32.17 10.85 11.93
CA GLY A 134 31.23 9.87 12.46
C GLY A 134 29.84 10.47 12.76
N ARG A 135 28.82 9.61 12.79
CA ARG A 135 27.43 10.02 13.02
C ARG A 135 26.72 9.01 13.94
N PRO A 136 25.94 9.46 14.94
CA PRO A 136 25.22 8.57 15.88
C PRO A 136 24.34 7.54 15.18
N ASN A 137 23.65 7.93 14.11
CA ASN A 137 22.77 7.03 13.37
C ASN A 137 23.51 5.87 12.69
N MET A 138 24.81 6.03 12.37
CA MET A 138 25.65 4.95 11.82
C MET A 138 26.14 4.01 12.92
N VAL A 139 26.44 4.52 14.11
CA VAL A 139 26.72 3.68 15.29
C VAL A 139 25.48 2.84 15.62
N ILE A 140 24.29 3.44 15.64
CA ILE A 140 23.01 2.75 15.86
C ILE A 140 22.77 1.67 14.79
N LEU A 141 23.07 1.94 13.52
CA LEU A 141 22.95 0.95 12.45
C LEU A 141 23.82 -0.29 12.74
N GLY A 142 25.08 -0.11 13.13
CA GLY A 142 25.97 -1.22 13.49
C GLY A 142 25.53 -1.95 14.76
N LEU A 143 25.09 -1.20 15.76
CA LEU A 143 24.59 -1.72 17.04
C LEU A 143 23.38 -2.65 16.82
N VAL A 144 22.35 -2.14 16.14
CA VAL A 144 21.14 -2.90 15.82
C VAL A 144 21.47 -4.11 14.95
N ALA A 145 22.27 -3.93 13.89
CA ALA A 145 22.61 -5.02 12.98
C ALA A 145 23.33 -6.17 13.70
N SER A 146 24.28 -5.85 14.59
CA SER A 146 24.97 -6.84 15.40
C SER A 146 24.01 -7.56 16.34
N LEU A 147 23.14 -6.83 17.05
CA LEU A 147 22.16 -7.40 17.98
C LEU A 147 21.21 -8.39 17.31
N ILE A 148 20.78 -8.11 16.08
CA ILE A 148 19.84 -9.00 15.37
C ILE A 148 20.54 -10.10 14.57
N GLY A 149 21.88 -10.17 14.61
CA GLY A 149 22.69 -11.20 13.96
C GLY A 149 23.03 -10.95 12.49
N LEU A 150 22.89 -9.72 11.99
CA LEU A 150 23.29 -9.36 10.62
C LEU A 150 24.82 -9.19 10.51
N PRO A 151 25.46 -9.79 9.50
CA PRO A 151 26.89 -9.61 9.29
C PRO A 151 27.23 -8.18 8.85
N GLU A 152 28.42 -7.71 9.20
CA GLU A 152 28.89 -6.35 8.89
C GLU A 152 29.13 -6.13 7.38
N GLU A 153 29.45 -7.21 6.65
CA GLU A 153 29.88 -7.16 5.25
C GLU A 153 28.80 -6.60 4.28
N PRO A 154 27.53 -7.05 4.31
CA PRO A 154 26.44 -6.43 3.55
C PRO A 154 26.26 -4.92 3.81
N ILE A 155 26.40 -4.50 5.07
CA ILE A 155 26.25 -3.08 5.46
C ILE A 155 27.38 -2.26 4.84
N ASN A 156 28.62 -2.74 4.94
CA ASN A 156 29.79 -2.07 4.37
C ASN A 156 29.72 -1.93 2.84
N LYS A 157 29.08 -2.87 2.15
CA LYS A 157 28.76 -2.77 0.71
C LYS A 157 27.73 -1.68 0.42
N ILE A 158 26.66 -1.58 1.22
CA ILE A 158 25.61 -0.58 1.05
C ILE A 158 26.12 0.83 1.31
N ILE A 159 26.94 1.01 2.35
CA ILE A 159 27.59 2.28 2.67
C ILE A 159 28.42 2.78 1.48
N ALA A 160 29.26 1.91 0.91
CA ALA A 160 30.05 2.27 -0.27
C ALA A 160 29.17 2.68 -1.47
N LYS A 161 28.07 1.96 -1.72
CA LYS A 161 27.14 2.27 -2.80
C LYS A 161 26.43 3.62 -2.58
N LYS A 162 25.91 3.87 -1.38
CA LYS A 162 25.10 5.07 -1.08
C LYS A 162 25.93 6.33 -0.88
N LEU A 163 27.06 6.20 -0.19
CA LEU A 163 27.89 7.34 0.20
C LEU A 163 29.12 7.53 -0.71
N GLY A 164 29.41 6.61 -1.63
CA GLY A 164 30.53 6.75 -2.56
C GLY A 164 30.49 8.05 -3.38
N LYS A 165 29.29 8.54 -3.73
CA LYS A 165 29.12 9.84 -4.40
C LYS A 165 29.50 11.06 -3.53
N LYS A 166 29.58 10.88 -2.20
CA LYS A 166 29.98 11.91 -1.23
C LYS A 166 31.48 11.88 -0.90
N GLY A 167 32.24 10.95 -1.49
CA GLY A 167 33.70 10.82 -1.33
C GLY A 167 34.14 9.77 -0.30
N ASP A 168 35.38 9.33 -0.44
CA ASP A 168 35.96 8.21 0.33
C ASP A 168 36.00 8.45 1.83
N ALA A 169 36.24 9.70 2.25
CA ALA A 169 36.25 10.08 3.67
C ALA A 169 34.88 9.82 4.35
N ALA A 170 33.77 10.15 3.68
CA ALA A 170 32.43 9.91 4.21
C ALA A 170 32.09 8.41 4.29
N VAL A 171 32.59 7.62 3.34
CA VAL A 171 32.46 6.16 3.35
C VAL A 171 33.25 5.56 4.51
N LEU A 172 34.51 5.95 4.68
CA LEU A 172 35.38 5.47 5.76
C LEU A 172 34.79 5.80 7.13
N ALA A 173 34.44 7.06 7.37
CA ALA A 173 33.83 7.50 8.62
C ALA A 173 32.56 6.72 8.97
N SER A 174 31.70 6.45 7.98
CA SER A 174 30.47 5.69 8.20
C SER A 174 30.74 4.22 8.52
N ARG A 175 31.75 3.60 7.89
CA ARG A 175 32.17 2.22 8.18
C ARG A 175 32.78 2.10 9.57
N GLU A 176 33.64 3.02 9.96
CA GLU A 176 34.24 3.05 11.30
C GLU A 176 33.18 3.25 12.40
N ALA A 177 32.22 4.16 12.18
CA ALA A 177 31.09 4.35 13.09
C ALA A 177 30.21 3.10 13.20
N VAL A 178 29.91 2.42 12.08
CA VAL A 178 29.20 1.13 12.10
C VAL A 178 29.99 0.06 12.87
N SER A 179 31.30 -0.05 12.62
CA SER A 179 32.16 -1.01 13.32
C SER A 179 32.21 -0.74 14.83
N ALA A 180 32.22 0.54 15.24
CA ALA A 180 32.10 0.91 16.65
C ALA A 180 30.77 0.44 17.27
N GLY A 181 29.66 0.57 16.53
CA GLY A 181 28.36 0.02 16.92
C GLY A 181 28.38 -1.52 17.09
N TYR A 182 29.00 -2.23 16.15
CA TYR A 182 29.17 -3.70 16.24
C TYR A 182 29.94 -4.12 17.49
N LYS A 183 31.02 -3.41 17.83
CA LYS A 183 31.83 -3.68 19.02
C LYS A 183 31.05 -3.41 20.31
N ALA A 184 30.32 -2.30 20.37
CA ALA A 184 29.49 -1.95 21.52
C ALA A 184 28.37 -2.98 21.75
N ALA A 185 27.81 -3.55 20.68
CA ALA A 185 26.78 -4.58 20.75
C ALA A 185 27.27 -5.91 21.36
N ALA A 186 28.57 -6.22 21.27
CA ALA A 186 29.12 -7.49 21.72
C ALA A 186 28.99 -7.72 23.24
N GLU A 187 28.90 -6.63 24.00
CA GLU A 187 28.69 -6.66 25.46
C GLU A 187 27.20 -6.72 25.84
N LEU A 188 26.29 -6.72 24.85
CA LEU A 188 24.85 -6.70 25.05
C LEU A 188 24.24 -8.06 24.73
N THR A 189 23.31 -8.50 25.59
CA THR A 189 22.43 -9.65 25.28
C THR A 189 21.31 -9.18 24.37
N SER A 190 21.19 -9.76 23.17
CA SER A 190 20.05 -9.50 22.30
C SER A 190 18.78 -10.22 22.79
N PRO A 191 17.59 -9.59 22.74
CA PRO A 191 16.34 -10.27 23.07
C PRO A 191 15.95 -11.31 22.00
N VAL A 192 16.34 -11.10 20.75
CA VAL A 192 16.04 -11.99 19.62
C VAL A 192 17.07 -11.81 18.51
N THR A 193 17.44 -12.90 17.85
CA THR A 193 18.29 -12.90 16.66
C THR A 193 17.54 -13.54 15.51
N VAL A 194 17.79 -13.07 14.28
CA VAL A 194 17.30 -13.76 13.09
C VAL A 194 18.39 -14.73 12.63
N SER A 195 18.62 -15.79 13.42
CA SER A 195 19.84 -16.62 13.34
C SER A 195 19.95 -17.53 12.11
N ASP A 196 18.89 -17.66 11.31
CA ASP A 196 18.81 -18.70 10.28
C ASP A 196 19.06 -18.21 8.85
N ALA A 197 19.28 -16.90 8.64
CA ALA A 197 19.47 -16.35 7.30
C ALA A 197 20.93 -15.96 7.02
N VAL A 198 21.69 -16.95 6.56
CA VAL A 198 22.94 -16.74 5.83
C VAL A 198 22.80 -17.38 4.45
N GLY A 199 21.80 -16.91 3.69
CA GLY A 199 21.54 -17.32 2.32
C GLY A 199 22.04 -16.27 1.31
N ASP A 200 22.05 -16.62 0.02
CA ASP A 200 22.30 -15.62 -1.02
C ASP A 200 21.01 -14.84 -1.30
N GLY A 201 20.95 -13.57 -0.89
CA GLY A 201 19.83 -12.68 -1.22
C GLY A 201 19.76 -12.29 -2.70
N THR A 202 20.23 -13.15 -3.60
CA THR A 202 20.22 -12.92 -5.05
C THR A 202 18.78 -12.99 -5.55
N GLY A 203 18.43 -12.08 -6.47
CA GLY A 203 17.09 -12.05 -7.06
C GLY A 203 16.02 -11.30 -6.27
N ARG A 204 16.11 -11.14 -4.94
CA ARG A 204 15.07 -10.41 -4.17
C ARG A 204 14.98 -8.93 -4.52
N TRP A 205 13.76 -8.41 -4.48
CA TRP A 205 13.46 -7.00 -4.73
C TRP A 205 13.19 -6.28 -3.42
N LEU A 206 13.58 -5.01 -3.38
CA LEU A 206 13.19 -4.07 -2.34
C LEU A 206 12.38 -2.96 -3.00
N ILE A 207 11.11 -2.85 -2.64
CA ILE A 207 10.17 -1.94 -3.28
C ILE A 207 9.16 -1.41 -2.25
N SER A 208 8.70 -0.16 -2.43
CA SER A 208 7.56 0.36 -1.66
C SER A 208 6.23 0.20 -2.39
N GLY A 209 5.10 0.28 -1.69
CA GLY A 209 3.77 0.16 -2.30
C GLY A 209 3.52 1.19 -3.40
N ASN A 210 3.95 2.43 -3.20
CA ASN A 210 3.85 3.50 -4.19
C ASN A 210 4.70 3.22 -5.44
N GLN A 211 5.92 2.69 -5.25
CA GLN A 211 6.78 2.27 -6.36
C GLN A 211 6.20 1.06 -7.09
N ALA A 212 5.64 0.11 -6.36
CA ALA A 212 4.97 -1.08 -6.88
C ALA A 212 3.74 -0.70 -7.73
N ALA A 213 2.91 0.23 -7.27
CA ALA A 213 1.77 0.75 -8.04
C ALA A 213 2.23 1.43 -9.34
N GLY A 214 3.27 2.29 -9.27
CA GLY A 214 3.86 2.90 -10.46
C GLY A 214 4.44 1.87 -11.43
N PHE A 215 5.12 0.85 -10.92
CA PHE A 215 5.69 -0.24 -11.73
C PHE A 215 4.61 -1.08 -12.40
N GLY A 216 3.57 -1.47 -11.65
CA GLY A 216 2.40 -2.18 -12.17
C GLY A 216 1.68 -1.38 -13.26
N ALA A 217 1.46 -0.09 -13.05
CA ALA A 217 0.87 0.80 -14.05
C ALA A 217 1.70 0.86 -15.35
N LEU A 218 3.03 0.95 -15.26
CA LEU A 218 3.90 0.93 -16.45
C LEU A 218 3.82 -0.41 -17.19
N ARG A 219 3.79 -1.54 -16.46
CA ARG A 219 3.59 -2.88 -17.02
C ARG A 219 2.23 -3.03 -17.68
N GLY A 220 1.20 -2.44 -17.08
CA GLY A 220 -0.16 -2.39 -17.61
C GLY A 220 -0.26 -1.56 -18.89
N GLY A 221 0.71 -0.70 -19.21
CA GLY A 221 0.76 0.03 -20.47
C GLY A 221 0.53 1.54 -20.35
N ILE A 222 0.50 2.10 -19.15
CA ILE A 222 0.40 3.56 -18.96
C ILE A 222 1.54 4.28 -19.70
N ARG A 223 1.17 5.29 -20.49
CA ARG A 223 2.11 6.16 -21.22
C ARG A 223 1.89 7.64 -20.99
N PHE A 224 0.85 8.04 -20.28
CA PHE A 224 0.65 9.42 -19.87
C PHE A 224 0.26 9.51 -18.40
N VAL A 225 0.91 10.40 -17.65
CA VAL A 225 0.56 10.68 -16.26
C VAL A 225 0.39 12.18 -16.09
N ALA A 226 -0.72 12.62 -15.52
CA ALA A 226 -0.89 14.00 -15.07
C ALA A 226 -1.35 13.99 -13.62
N ALA A 227 -0.66 14.70 -12.73
CA ALA A 227 -0.97 14.67 -11.30
C ALA A 227 -0.48 15.93 -10.57
N TYR A 228 -1.13 16.21 -9.44
CA TYR A 228 -0.73 17.22 -8.48
C TYR A 228 -0.08 16.54 -7.26
N PRO A 229 1.08 17.02 -6.76
CA PRO A 229 1.74 16.39 -5.61
C PRO A 229 0.90 16.48 -4.33
N ILE A 230 0.55 15.32 -3.76
CA ILE A 230 -0.16 15.21 -2.49
C ILE A 230 0.34 14.00 -1.70
N THR A 231 0.68 14.20 -0.42
CA THR A 231 1.06 13.10 0.49
C THR A 231 -0.14 12.17 0.72
N PRO A 232 0.00 10.85 0.67
CA PRO A 232 1.22 10.05 0.44
C PRO A 232 1.45 9.62 -1.02
N ALA A 233 0.64 10.08 -1.98
CA ALA A 233 0.67 9.63 -3.37
C ALA A 233 1.85 10.17 -4.21
N THR A 234 2.49 11.27 -3.78
CA THR A 234 3.62 11.89 -4.52
C THR A 234 4.74 10.91 -4.86
N GLU A 235 5.02 9.92 -4.01
CA GLU A 235 6.11 8.95 -4.25
C GLU A 235 5.84 8.03 -5.46
N VAL A 236 4.57 7.84 -5.86
CA VAL A 236 4.21 7.17 -7.12
C VAL A 236 4.79 7.98 -8.29
N LEU A 237 4.56 9.29 -8.27
CA LEU A 237 5.00 10.23 -9.31
C LEU A 237 6.52 10.38 -9.34
N GLU A 238 7.15 10.47 -8.17
CA GLU A 238 8.62 10.55 -8.06
C GLU A 238 9.29 9.31 -8.67
N TRP A 239 8.72 8.13 -8.45
CA TRP A 239 9.23 6.91 -9.06
C TRP A 239 8.92 6.83 -10.56
N MET A 240 7.73 7.26 -11.00
CA MET A 240 7.36 7.22 -12.42
C MET A 240 8.10 8.27 -13.26
N SER A 241 8.40 9.45 -12.72
CA SER A 241 9.03 10.58 -13.44
C SER A 241 10.30 10.18 -14.23
N PRO A 242 11.29 9.47 -13.65
CA PRO A 242 12.46 9.02 -14.41
C PRO A 242 12.24 7.73 -15.20
N ASN A 243 11.16 6.96 -14.96
CA ASN A 243 10.96 5.63 -15.54
C ASN A 243 9.97 5.63 -16.71
N LEU A 244 8.92 6.45 -16.65
CA LEU A 244 7.91 6.60 -17.70
C LEU A 244 8.49 7.09 -19.04
N PRO A 245 9.41 8.08 -19.10
CA PRO A 245 10.05 8.49 -20.35
C PRO A 245 10.86 7.39 -21.02
N LYS A 246 11.48 6.49 -20.24
CA LYS A 246 12.21 5.33 -20.76
C LYS A 246 11.29 4.33 -21.48
N MET A 247 9.98 4.39 -21.18
CA MET A 247 8.94 3.58 -21.82
C MET A 247 8.20 4.36 -22.93
N GLY A 248 8.69 5.55 -23.31
CA GLY A 248 8.07 6.41 -24.33
C GLY A 248 6.84 7.18 -23.83
N GLY A 249 6.68 7.31 -22.51
CA GLY A 249 5.58 8.08 -21.91
C GLY A 249 5.98 9.47 -21.44
N THR A 250 5.03 10.23 -20.91
CA THR A 250 5.23 11.58 -20.39
C THR A 250 4.48 11.79 -19.08
N LEU A 251 5.15 12.42 -18.10
CA LEU A 251 4.54 12.85 -16.85
C LEU A 251 4.44 14.38 -16.85
N VAL A 252 3.26 14.89 -16.50
CA VAL A 252 2.98 16.32 -16.31
C VAL A 252 2.62 16.55 -14.85
N GLN A 253 3.35 17.44 -14.18
CA GLN A 253 2.90 17.98 -12.91
C GLN A 253 1.89 19.10 -13.21
N ALA A 254 0.62 18.86 -12.92
CA ALA A 254 -0.43 19.83 -13.16
C ALA A 254 -0.49 20.86 -12.01
N GLU A 255 -1.28 21.91 -12.21
CA GLU A 255 -1.52 22.99 -11.27
C GLU A 255 -2.42 22.60 -10.09
N ASP A 256 -3.33 21.64 -10.30
CA ASP A 256 -4.24 21.06 -9.31
C ASP A 256 -4.78 19.69 -9.77
N GLU A 257 -5.59 19.05 -8.93
CA GLU A 257 -6.23 17.76 -9.24
C GLU A 257 -7.31 17.83 -10.33
N LEU A 258 -7.94 18.99 -10.56
CA LEU A 258 -8.93 19.18 -11.64
C LEU A 258 -8.23 19.16 -13.00
N ALA A 259 -7.12 19.89 -13.13
CA ALA A 259 -6.28 19.88 -14.31
C ALA A 259 -5.68 18.49 -14.54
N SER A 260 -5.23 17.83 -13.47
CA SER A 260 -4.65 16.48 -13.52
C SER A 260 -5.59 15.45 -14.16
N ILE A 261 -6.81 15.32 -13.65
CA ILE A 261 -7.77 14.32 -14.16
C ILE A 261 -8.19 14.65 -15.59
N ASN A 262 -8.43 15.92 -15.90
CA ASN A 262 -8.85 16.34 -17.25
C ASN A 262 -7.73 16.17 -18.29
N MET A 263 -6.47 16.39 -17.93
CA MET A 263 -5.32 16.08 -18.80
C MET A 263 -5.22 14.57 -19.04
N ALA A 264 -5.43 13.74 -18.01
CA ALA A 264 -5.40 12.28 -18.16
C ALA A 264 -6.52 11.78 -19.07
N ILE A 265 -7.75 12.30 -18.93
CA ILE A 265 -8.88 11.99 -19.81
C ILE A 265 -8.58 12.41 -21.25
N GLY A 266 -8.06 13.61 -21.46
CA GLY A 266 -7.68 14.10 -22.80
C GLY A 266 -6.60 13.24 -23.47
N ALA A 267 -5.59 12.79 -22.72
CA ALA A 267 -4.58 11.87 -23.22
C ALA A 267 -5.17 10.50 -23.62
N SER A 268 -6.11 10.00 -22.82
CA SER A 268 -6.81 8.75 -23.12
C SER A 268 -7.70 8.85 -24.33
N PHE A 269 -8.46 9.94 -24.49
CA PHE A 269 -9.18 10.24 -25.73
C PHE A 269 -8.25 10.25 -26.96
N GLY A 270 -7.02 10.76 -26.79
CA GLY A 270 -5.94 10.69 -27.79
C GLY A 270 -5.33 9.30 -28.04
N GLY A 271 -5.84 8.24 -27.39
CA GLY A 271 -5.38 6.85 -27.59
C GLY A 271 -4.25 6.41 -26.66
N ARG A 272 -3.93 7.17 -25.61
CA ARG A 272 -2.85 6.82 -24.67
C ARG A 272 -3.42 6.38 -23.32
N PRO A 273 -3.18 5.12 -22.86
CA PRO A 273 -3.53 4.73 -21.51
C PRO A 273 -2.91 5.68 -20.49
N SER A 274 -3.77 6.27 -19.67
CA SER A 274 -3.41 7.40 -18.81
C SER A 274 -3.76 7.14 -17.35
N LEU A 275 -3.01 7.81 -16.47
CA LEU A 275 -3.13 7.66 -15.03
C LEU A 275 -3.00 9.01 -14.33
N THR A 276 -3.70 9.15 -13.20
CA THR A 276 -3.39 10.14 -12.17
C THR A 276 -3.21 9.46 -10.81
N ALA A 277 -2.50 10.10 -9.89
CA ALA A 277 -2.32 9.61 -8.52
C ALA A 277 -2.65 10.74 -7.53
N THR A 278 -3.42 10.43 -6.51
CA THR A 278 -3.97 11.40 -5.56
C THR A 278 -4.24 10.76 -4.18
N SER A 279 -4.84 11.54 -3.27
CA SER A 279 -5.38 11.09 -1.98
C SER A 279 -6.79 11.67 -1.77
N GLY A 280 -7.49 11.34 -0.67
CA GLY A 280 -8.89 11.72 -0.42
C GLY A 280 -9.30 13.17 -0.79
N PRO A 281 -8.56 14.22 -0.41
CA PRO A 281 -8.89 15.59 -0.81
C PRO A 281 -8.86 15.81 -2.33
N GLY A 282 -7.85 15.28 -3.00
CA GLY A 282 -7.72 15.40 -4.44
C GLY A 282 -8.72 14.52 -5.18
N LEU A 283 -9.00 13.32 -4.68
CA LEU A 283 -10.09 12.48 -5.19
C LEU A 283 -11.43 13.21 -5.14
N SER A 284 -11.71 13.96 -4.08
CA SER A 284 -12.92 14.78 -3.96
C SER A 284 -13.03 15.84 -5.07
N LEU A 285 -11.91 16.46 -5.46
CA LEU A 285 -11.87 17.42 -6.57
C LEU A 285 -12.07 16.73 -7.93
N MET A 286 -11.56 15.51 -8.09
CA MET A 286 -11.65 14.77 -9.36
C MET A 286 -13.03 14.21 -9.70
N MET A 287 -13.99 14.21 -8.77
CA MET A 287 -15.30 13.57 -8.93
C MET A 287 -16.04 13.98 -10.22
N GLU A 288 -16.02 15.27 -10.57
CA GLU A 288 -16.66 15.76 -11.80
C GLU A 288 -15.98 15.20 -13.05
N GLY A 289 -14.64 15.22 -13.09
CA GLY A 289 -13.85 14.68 -14.20
C GLY A 289 -14.02 13.16 -14.33
N ILE A 290 -14.09 12.42 -13.22
CA ILE A 290 -14.36 10.98 -13.26
C ILE A 290 -15.76 10.70 -13.81
N GLY A 291 -16.77 11.50 -13.44
CA GLY A 291 -18.11 11.44 -14.03
C GLY A 291 -18.09 11.65 -15.55
N LEU A 292 -17.31 12.62 -16.05
CA LEU A 292 -17.08 12.82 -17.48
C LEU A 292 -16.45 11.58 -18.13
N ALA A 293 -15.44 10.96 -17.50
CA ALA A 293 -14.81 9.75 -18.02
C ALA A 293 -15.79 8.58 -18.15
N VAL A 294 -16.69 8.41 -17.17
CA VAL A 294 -17.75 7.38 -17.21
C VAL A 294 -18.76 7.67 -18.33
N SER A 295 -19.30 8.89 -18.38
CA SER A 295 -20.28 9.29 -19.40
C SER A 295 -19.72 9.14 -20.82
N SER A 296 -18.50 9.64 -21.04
CA SER A 296 -17.84 9.61 -22.34
C SER A 296 -17.21 8.26 -22.71
N GLU A 297 -17.24 7.28 -21.79
CA GLU A 297 -16.59 5.98 -21.91
C GLU A 297 -15.10 6.11 -22.27
N THR A 298 -14.41 7.03 -21.58
CA THR A 298 -12.98 7.28 -21.77
C THR A 298 -12.20 6.59 -20.64
N PRO A 299 -11.33 5.59 -20.95
CA PRO A 299 -10.64 4.84 -19.91
C PRO A 299 -9.61 5.70 -19.18
N VAL A 300 -9.59 5.61 -17.84
CA VAL A 300 -8.61 6.33 -17.02
C VAL A 300 -8.40 5.60 -15.70
N VAL A 301 -7.16 5.56 -15.22
CA VAL A 301 -6.81 4.96 -13.92
C VAL A 301 -6.51 6.05 -12.89
N ILE A 302 -7.14 5.98 -11.73
CA ILE A 302 -6.94 6.91 -10.61
C ILE A 302 -6.38 6.11 -9.43
N VAL A 303 -5.11 6.30 -9.10
CA VAL A 303 -4.53 5.73 -7.88
C VAL A 303 -4.84 6.64 -6.71
N ASN A 304 -5.72 6.23 -5.81
CA ASN A 304 -6.01 6.93 -4.57
C ASN A 304 -5.25 6.27 -3.41
N VAL A 305 -4.19 6.91 -2.95
CA VAL A 305 -3.45 6.48 -1.75
C VAL A 305 -4.08 7.16 -0.55
N MET A 306 -5.02 6.47 0.09
CA MET A 306 -5.83 6.97 1.21
C MET A 306 -4.98 7.39 2.41
N ARG A 307 -5.48 8.33 3.19
CA ARG A 307 -4.85 8.82 4.43
C ARG A 307 -5.90 9.22 5.45
N GLY A 308 -5.49 9.54 6.68
CA GLY A 308 -6.41 9.99 7.72
C GLY A 308 -7.20 11.23 7.29
N GLY A 309 -8.54 11.14 7.32
CA GLY A 309 -9.48 12.21 7.02
C GLY A 309 -10.24 12.70 8.27
N PRO A 310 -11.33 13.49 8.13
CA PRO A 310 -11.80 14.15 6.92
C PRO A 310 -11.01 15.43 6.59
N SER A 311 -11.28 16.05 5.43
CA SER A 311 -10.60 17.27 4.95
C SER A 311 -9.08 17.04 4.88
N THR A 312 -8.25 17.96 5.38
CA THR A 312 -6.79 17.75 5.45
C THR A 312 -6.43 16.51 6.27
N GLY A 313 -7.17 16.28 7.36
CA GLY A 313 -7.03 15.15 8.28
C GLY A 313 -5.61 14.99 8.84
N VAL A 314 -5.09 13.75 8.79
CA VAL A 314 -3.74 13.39 9.24
C VAL A 314 -2.95 12.84 8.05
N PRO A 315 -2.29 13.70 7.25
CA PRO A 315 -1.73 13.31 5.96
C PRO A 315 -0.68 12.20 6.00
N THR A 316 -0.01 12.03 7.15
CA THR A 316 1.10 11.10 7.34
C THR A 316 0.66 9.77 7.98
N LYS A 317 -0.65 9.53 8.09
CA LYS A 317 -1.21 8.34 8.75
C LYS A 317 -2.22 7.63 7.86
N SER A 318 -2.27 6.31 8.01
CA SER A 318 -3.18 5.45 7.26
C SER A 318 -4.59 5.44 7.83
N GLU A 319 -5.57 5.43 6.94
CA GLU A 319 -6.97 5.18 7.23
C GLU A 319 -7.69 4.75 5.93
N GLN A 320 -8.65 3.84 6.03
CA GLN A 320 -9.39 3.29 4.89
C GLN A 320 -10.77 3.94 4.75
N THR A 321 -10.80 5.28 4.66
CA THR A 321 -12.05 6.07 4.74
C THR A 321 -12.48 6.73 3.43
N ASP A 322 -11.78 6.49 2.33
CA ASP A 322 -12.20 6.96 1.01
C ASP A 322 -13.04 5.91 0.24
N LEU A 323 -13.36 4.76 0.83
CA LEU A 323 -14.13 3.69 0.17
C LEU A 323 -15.47 4.21 -0.36
N ASN A 324 -16.23 4.90 0.48
CA ASN A 324 -17.55 5.41 0.10
C ASN A 324 -17.48 6.49 -0.99
N ILE A 325 -16.50 7.39 -0.95
CA ILE A 325 -16.37 8.41 -2.01
C ILE A 325 -15.85 7.77 -3.30
N ALA A 326 -15.02 6.74 -3.21
CA ALA A 326 -14.60 5.97 -4.38
C ALA A 326 -15.80 5.28 -5.05
N VAL A 327 -16.67 4.62 -4.28
CA VAL A 327 -17.81 3.85 -4.85
C VAL A 327 -19.02 4.73 -5.18
N TYR A 328 -19.31 5.75 -4.36
CA TYR A 328 -20.57 6.51 -4.41
C TYR A 328 -20.39 8.04 -4.54
N GLY A 329 -19.18 8.52 -4.83
CA GLY A 329 -18.88 9.95 -4.89
C GLY A 329 -19.30 10.66 -6.17
N LEU A 330 -19.60 9.90 -7.24
CA LEU A 330 -20.01 10.45 -8.53
C LEU A 330 -21.49 10.88 -8.50
N HIS A 331 -21.83 11.89 -9.30
CA HIS A 331 -23.21 12.35 -9.45
C HIS A 331 -23.96 11.53 -10.52
N GLY A 332 -25.25 11.26 -10.27
CA GLY A 332 -26.04 10.34 -11.10
C GLY A 332 -25.61 8.88 -10.93
N ASP A 333 -26.21 7.98 -11.70
CA ASP A 333 -25.76 6.58 -11.74
C ASP A 333 -24.59 6.46 -12.73
N ALA A 334 -23.38 6.41 -12.18
CA ALA A 334 -22.13 6.41 -12.93
C ALA A 334 -21.36 5.10 -12.65
N PRO A 335 -21.69 3.99 -13.35
CA PRO A 335 -21.04 2.71 -13.13
C PRO A 335 -19.56 2.76 -13.52
N HIS A 336 -18.71 2.36 -12.58
CA HIS A 336 -17.25 2.39 -12.70
C HIS A 336 -16.65 1.32 -11.77
N VAL A 337 -15.34 1.11 -11.89
CA VAL A 337 -14.65 0.06 -11.15
C VAL A 337 -13.85 0.65 -10.00
N VAL A 338 -13.91 -0.01 -8.85
CA VAL A 338 -13.08 0.28 -7.68
C VAL A 338 -12.33 -0.98 -7.29
N THR A 339 -11.01 -0.92 -7.36
CA THR A 339 -10.11 -1.97 -6.88
C THR A 339 -9.33 -1.51 -5.66
N ALA A 340 -8.75 -2.44 -4.90
CA ALA A 340 -7.88 -2.14 -3.78
C ALA A 340 -6.75 -3.16 -3.68
N ALA A 341 -5.52 -2.70 -3.50
CA ALA A 341 -4.40 -3.59 -3.28
C ALA A 341 -4.47 -4.24 -1.88
N THR A 342 -4.08 -5.51 -1.76
CA THR A 342 -4.12 -6.25 -0.48
C THR A 342 -2.76 -6.31 0.22
N SER A 343 -1.68 -5.96 -0.47
CA SER A 343 -0.32 -5.93 0.05
C SER A 343 0.58 -5.01 -0.78
N VAL A 344 1.81 -4.77 -0.30
CA VAL A 344 2.82 -4.02 -1.07
C VAL A 344 3.16 -4.70 -2.39
N GLU A 345 3.29 -6.03 -2.40
CA GLU A 345 3.52 -6.79 -3.64
C GLU A 345 2.30 -6.72 -4.57
N ASP A 346 1.10 -6.84 -4.00
CA ASP A 346 -0.15 -6.79 -4.74
C ASP A 346 -0.42 -5.42 -5.38
N CYS A 347 0.21 -4.34 -4.91
CA CYS A 347 0.16 -3.05 -5.61
C CYS A 347 0.66 -3.16 -7.08
N ILE A 348 1.59 -4.07 -7.37
CA ILE A 348 2.04 -4.33 -8.75
C ILE A 348 0.91 -4.95 -9.56
N PHE A 349 0.35 -6.06 -9.05
CA PHE A 349 -0.71 -6.80 -9.72
C PHE A 349 -1.95 -5.92 -9.91
N THR A 350 -2.44 -5.31 -8.83
CA THR A 350 -3.69 -4.55 -8.82
C THR A 350 -3.60 -3.31 -9.70
N ALA A 351 -2.48 -2.59 -9.73
CA ALA A 351 -2.31 -1.47 -10.66
C ALA A 351 -2.24 -1.95 -12.12
N GLN A 352 -1.51 -3.03 -12.41
CA GLN A 352 -1.42 -3.60 -13.75
C GLN A 352 -2.79 -4.10 -14.25
N TRP A 353 -3.52 -4.81 -13.41
CA TRP A 353 -4.86 -5.32 -13.69
C TRP A 353 -5.85 -4.17 -13.88
N SER A 354 -5.78 -3.12 -13.07
CA SER A 354 -6.67 -1.95 -13.18
C SER A 354 -6.48 -1.19 -14.50
N VAL A 355 -5.26 -1.13 -15.04
CA VAL A 355 -5.02 -0.56 -16.38
C VAL A 355 -5.68 -1.41 -17.46
N HIS A 356 -5.58 -2.74 -17.35
CA HIS A 356 -6.26 -3.65 -18.26
C HIS A 356 -7.79 -3.51 -18.17
N LEU A 357 -8.35 -3.50 -16.96
CA LEU A 357 -9.78 -3.30 -16.72
C LEU A 357 -10.28 -1.98 -17.31
N ALA A 358 -9.57 -0.87 -17.07
CA ALA A 358 -9.94 0.44 -17.59
C ALA A 358 -10.04 0.40 -19.12
N GLU A 359 -8.98 -0.05 -19.78
CA GLU A 359 -8.87 -0.04 -21.23
C GLU A 359 -9.83 -1.04 -21.91
N ALA A 360 -9.99 -2.24 -21.34
CA ALA A 360 -10.87 -3.27 -21.88
C ALA A 360 -12.35 -2.88 -21.79
N MET A 361 -12.75 -2.28 -20.67
CA MET A 361 -14.13 -1.83 -20.46
C MET A 361 -14.36 -0.37 -20.87
N GLN A 362 -13.34 0.37 -21.30
CA GLN A 362 -13.46 1.81 -21.60
C GLN A 362 -14.17 2.58 -20.48
N THR A 363 -13.65 2.46 -19.25
CA THR A 363 -14.26 3.06 -18.05
C THR A 363 -13.21 3.60 -17.09
N ALA A 364 -13.65 4.40 -16.12
CA ALA A 364 -12.81 4.85 -15.01
C ALA A 364 -12.57 3.70 -14.02
N VAL A 365 -11.31 3.56 -13.57
CA VAL A 365 -10.93 2.61 -12.52
C VAL A 365 -10.21 3.35 -11.41
N ILE A 366 -10.78 3.31 -10.21
CA ILE A 366 -10.17 3.87 -8.99
C ILE A 366 -9.45 2.74 -8.26
N VAL A 367 -8.15 2.90 -8.03
CA VAL A 367 -7.29 1.95 -7.34
C VAL A 367 -6.99 2.47 -5.95
N LEU A 368 -7.52 1.81 -4.94
CA LEU A 368 -7.31 2.16 -3.55
C LEU A 368 -6.03 1.50 -3.00
N SER A 369 -5.19 2.33 -2.40
CA SER A 369 -4.14 1.96 -1.46
C SER A 369 -4.26 2.87 -0.24
N ASP A 370 -3.32 2.83 0.69
CA ASP A 370 -3.30 3.74 1.83
C ASP A 370 -1.88 4.11 2.24
N GLN A 371 -1.76 5.11 3.12
CA GLN A 371 -0.47 5.66 3.54
C GLN A 371 0.47 4.58 4.09
N PHE A 372 -0.04 3.61 4.85
CA PHE A 372 0.78 2.54 5.41
C PHE A 372 1.34 1.67 4.29
N MET A 373 0.48 1.15 3.41
CA MET A 373 0.90 0.28 2.32
C MET A 373 1.76 1.00 1.29
N GLY A 374 1.35 2.19 0.87
CA GLY A 374 2.03 2.99 -0.15
C GLY A 374 3.45 3.37 0.26
N GLN A 375 3.66 3.73 1.53
CA GLN A 375 4.96 4.20 2.01
C GLN A 375 5.79 3.14 2.74
N ALA A 376 5.25 1.95 2.99
CA ALA A 376 6.00 0.80 3.47
C ALA A 376 6.90 0.25 2.36
N SER A 377 8.14 -0.08 2.72
CA SER A 377 9.10 -0.78 1.86
C SER A 377 9.18 -2.23 2.30
N THR A 378 9.09 -3.16 1.37
CA THR A 378 9.15 -4.60 1.65
C THR A 378 10.22 -5.28 0.80
N ILE A 379 10.78 -6.35 1.35
CA ILE A 379 11.58 -7.30 0.60
C ILE A 379 10.63 -8.38 0.08
N ILE A 380 10.56 -8.53 -1.24
CA ILE A 380 9.71 -9.52 -1.92
C ILE A 380 10.54 -10.34 -2.90
N ASP A 381 10.02 -11.50 -3.25
CA ASP A 381 10.48 -12.21 -4.42
C ASP A 381 10.07 -11.45 -5.70
N PRO A 382 10.77 -11.65 -6.83
CA PRO A 382 10.37 -11.02 -8.09
C PRO A 382 8.92 -11.36 -8.44
N PRO A 383 8.08 -10.35 -8.72
CA PRO A 383 6.68 -10.58 -9.05
C PRO A 383 6.56 -11.38 -10.34
N ALA A 384 5.51 -12.21 -10.42
CA ALA A 384 5.24 -12.99 -11.62
C ALA A 384 5.04 -12.10 -12.87
N ASN A 385 5.44 -12.62 -14.03
CA ASN A 385 5.20 -11.94 -15.29
C ASN A 385 3.78 -12.22 -15.82
N ILE A 386 2.78 -11.50 -15.30
CA ILE A 386 1.39 -11.55 -15.78
C ILE A 386 1.15 -10.72 -17.06
N SER A 387 0.22 -11.17 -17.89
CA SER A 387 -0.06 -10.63 -19.24
C SER A 387 -1.14 -9.56 -19.33
N PHE A 388 -1.61 -9.02 -18.18
CA PHE A 388 -2.56 -7.91 -18.18
C PHE A 388 -1.91 -6.65 -18.73
N ILE A 389 -2.31 -6.26 -19.94
CA ILE A 389 -1.88 -5.05 -20.62
C ILE A 389 -3.11 -4.29 -21.13
N ALA A 390 -2.94 -2.98 -21.33
CA ALA A 390 -3.91 -2.10 -21.94
C ALA A 390 -4.34 -2.67 -23.29
N GLN A 391 -5.64 -2.99 -23.38
CA GLN A 391 -6.27 -3.51 -24.59
C GLN A 391 -7.59 -2.79 -24.74
N ARG A 392 -7.69 -1.99 -25.80
CA ARG A 392 -8.84 -1.14 -26.08
C ARG A 392 -9.41 -1.56 -27.42
N LEU A 393 -10.72 -1.71 -27.48
CA LEU A 393 -11.43 -2.00 -28.73
C LEU A 393 -11.40 -0.76 -29.63
N VAL A 394 -10.61 -0.82 -30.71
CA VAL A 394 -10.43 0.27 -31.67
C VAL A 394 -11.00 -0.13 -33.03
N GLU A 395 -11.78 0.75 -33.64
CA GLU A 395 -12.21 0.69 -35.03
C GLU A 395 -11.23 1.51 -35.90
N GLU A 396 -10.44 0.81 -36.73
CA GLU A 396 -9.44 1.45 -37.59
C GLU A 396 -10.00 1.91 -38.94
N ALA A 397 -11.10 1.29 -39.40
CA ALA A 397 -11.70 1.56 -40.70
C ALA A 397 -13.22 1.76 -40.56
N PRO A 398 -13.65 2.83 -39.84
CA PRO A 398 -15.05 3.09 -39.59
C PRO A 398 -15.81 3.34 -40.90
N THR A 399 -17.04 2.82 -40.97
CA THR A 399 -17.97 3.08 -42.08
C THR A 399 -18.66 4.44 -41.91
N GLU A 400 -19.40 4.90 -42.93
CA GLU A 400 -20.16 6.16 -42.85
C GLU A 400 -21.22 6.20 -41.71
N ASP A 401 -21.65 5.05 -41.18
CA ASP A 401 -22.58 4.96 -40.04
C ASP A 401 -21.88 4.55 -38.73
N TYR A 402 -20.64 5.01 -38.52
CA TYR A 402 -19.94 4.81 -37.26
C TYR A 402 -20.72 5.38 -36.06
N ARG A 403 -20.79 4.59 -34.99
CA ARG A 403 -21.52 4.87 -33.76
C ARG A 403 -20.59 4.61 -32.58
N ARG A 404 -19.89 5.65 -32.11
CA ARG A 404 -18.99 5.57 -30.95
C ARG A 404 -19.66 4.92 -29.75
N TYR A 405 -20.96 5.15 -29.58
CA TYR A 405 -21.75 4.73 -28.43
C TYR A 405 -22.79 3.68 -28.83
N ALA A 406 -22.48 2.82 -29.81
CA ALA A 406 -23.35 1.71 -30.18
C ALA A 406 -23.73 0.85 -28.95
N VAL A 407 -25.01 0.55 -28.78
CA VAL A 407 -25.49 -0.38 -27.75
C VAL A 407 -25.12 -1.80 -28.19
N THR A 408 -24.06 -2.35 -27.59
CA THR A 408 -23.56 -3.71 -27.85
C THR A 408 -24.00 -4.67 -26.75
N ALA A 409 -23.91 -5.97 -27.03
CA ALA A 409 -24.27 -7.02 -26.08
C ALA A 409 -23.39 -6.98 -24.81
N ASP A 410 -22.08 -6.81 -24.98
CA ASP A 410 -21.09 -6.69 -23.90
C ASP A 410 -20.94 -5.27 -23.34
N GLY A 411 -21.68 -4.30 -23.88
CA GLY A 411 -21.61 -2.89 -23.50
C GLY A 411 -20.37 -2.13 -24.01
N VAL A 412 -19.39 -2.78 -24.63
CA VAL A 412 -18.17 -2.12 -25.13
C VAL A 412 -18.33 -1.74 -26.61
N SER A 413 -18.46 -0.44 -26.89
CA SER A 413 -18.46 0.06 -28.27
C SER A 413 -17.03 0.26 -28.79
N PRO A 414 -16.72 -0.11 -30.04
CA PRO A 414 -15.44 0.26 -30.65
C PRO A 414 -15.25 1.78 -30.67
N MET A 415 -14.06 2.24 -30.28
CA MET A 415 -13.70 3.65 -30.39
C MET A 415 -12.75 3.91 -31.55
N THR A 416 -12.69 5.15 -32.01
CA THR A 416 -11.75 5.61 -33.03
C THR A 416 -10.76 6.57 -32.38
N LEU A 417 -9.55 6.64 -32.93
CA LEU A 417 -8.55 7.60 -32.49
C LEU A 417 -8.69 8.93 -33.26
N PRO A 418 -8.43 10.08 -32.62
CA PRO A 418 -8.38 11.36 -33.32
C PRO A 418 -7.49 11.28 -34.57
N GLY A 419 -8.03 11.71 -35.71
CA GLY A 419 -7.37 11.61 -37.02
C GLY A 419 -7.81 10.43 -37.89
N THR A 420 -8.60 9.48 -37.35
CA THR A 420 -9.17 8.36 -38.12
C THR A 420 -10.27 8.86 -39.08
N PRO A 421 -10.11 8.73 -40.41
CA PRO A 421 -11.13 9.16 -41.38
C PRO A 421 -12.44 8.38 -41.20
N GLY A 422 -13.59 9.07 -41.20
CA GLY A 422 -14.92 8.46 -41.03
C GLY A 422 -15.29 8.12 -39.58
N GLY A 423 -14.34 8.27 -38.65
CA GLY A 423 -14.50 7.94 -37.24
C GLY A 423 -14.75 9.14 -36.34
N GLN A 424 -15.29 10.24 -36.85
CA GLN A 424 -15.45 11.46 -36.06
C GLN A 424 -16.56 11.30 -35.02
N TYR A 425 -16.28 11.71 -33.78
CA TYR A 425 -17.28 11.77 -32.71
C TYR A 425 -16.86 12.80 -31.65
N THR A 426 -17.81 13.16 -30.78
CA THR A 426 -17.56 13.98 -29.59
C THR A 426 -17.69 13.11 -28.36
N ALA A 427 -16.71 13.17 -27.47
CA ALA A 427 -16.72 12.56 -26.15
C ALA A 427 -17.17 13.62 -25.12
N ASP A 428 -18.46 13.65 -24.81
CA ASP A 428 -19.09 14.68 -23.97
C ASP A 428 -19.63 14.09 -22.65
N GLY A 429 -19.87 14.95 -21.66
CA GLY A 429 -20.58 14.63 -20.42
C GLY A 429 -22.11 14.71 -20.55
N LEU A 430 -22.63 15.28 -21.63
CA LEU A 430 -24.06 15.23 -21.95
C LEU A 430 -24.49 13.79 -22.30
N GLU A 431 -25.71 13.43 -21.91
CA GLU A 431 -26.33 12.21 -22.43
C GLU A 431 -26.46 12.28 -23.95
N HIS A 432 -26.29 11.15 -24.61
CA HIS A 432 -26.09 11.11 -26.05
C HIS A 432 -26.73 9.88 -26.67
N ASN A 433 -27.11 10.01 -27.94
CA ASN A 433 -27.52 8.87 -28.75
C ASN A 433 -26.29 8.03 -29.18
N PRO A 434 -26.49 6.89 -29.87
CA PRO A 434 -25.37 6.02 -30.29
C PRO A 434 -24.30 6.68 -31.17
N LYS A 435 -24.60 7.81 -31.83
CA LYS A 435 -23.64 8.58 -32.64
C LYS A 435 -22.81 9.57 -31.82
N GLY A 436 -23.11 9.76 -30.53
CA GLY A 436 -22.46 10.76 -29.68
C GLY A 436 -23.03 12.17 -29.85
N LEU A 437 -24.26 12.30 -30.37
CA LEU A 437 -24.97 13.57 -30.41
C LEU A 437 -25.81 13.73 -29.14
N PRO A 438 -25.81 14.91 -28.49
CA PRO A 438 -26.62 15.15 -27.30
C PRO A 438 -28.08 14.76 -27.51
N SER A 439 -28.64 14.02 -26.56
CA SER A 439 -30.02 13.55 -26.61
C SER A 439 -30.72 13.75 -25.28
N THR A 440 -32.02 14.06 -25.37
CA THR A 440 -32.94 14.14 -24.22
C THR A 440 -34.04 13.08 -24.31
N LEU A 441 -33.91 12.14 -25.26
CA LEU A 441 -34.86 11.06 -25.44
C LEU A 441 -34.72 10.04 -24.31
N MET A 442 -35.87 9.60 -23.78
CA MET A 442 -35.93 8.61 -22.70
C MET A 442 -35.27 7.27 -23.11
N GLU A 443 -35.42 6.85 -24.37
CA GLU A 443 -34.83 5.61 -24.88
C GLU A 443 -33.30 5.68 -24.92
N ASP A 444 -32.73 6.76 -25.46
CA ASP A 444 -31.26 6.95 -25.51
C ASP A 444 -30.68 6.95 -24.09
N HIS A 445 -31.31 7.67 -23.17
CA HIS A 445 -30.86 7.74 -21.78
C HIS A 445 -30.88 6.36 -21.10
N ARG A 446 -32.01 5.64 -21.16
CA ARG A 446 -32.12 4.30 -20.57
C ARG A 446 -31.11 3.34 -21.19
N ASP A 447 -31.06 3.26 -22.51
CA ASP A 447 -30.25 2.26 -23.20
C ASP A 447 -28.75 2.51 -22.97
N GLN A 448 -28.33 3.76 -22.88
CA GLN A 448 -26.95 4.13 -22.57
C GLN A 448 -26.58 3.89 -21.10
N MET A 449 -27.51 4.13 -20.17
CA MET A 449 -27.31 3.75 -18.76
C MET A 449 -27.18 2.24 -18.60
N ASP A 450 -28.12 1.46 -19.14
CA ASP A 450 -28.12 0.00 -19.08
C ASP A 450 -26.85 -0.58 -19.73
N LYS A 451 -26.38 0.02 -20.82
CA LYS A 451 -25.14 -0.36 -21.49
C LYS A 451 -23.92 -0.12 -20.61
N ARG A 452 -23.77 1.07 -20.01
CA ARG A 452 -22.62 1.41 -19.16
C ARG A 452 -22.58 0.54 -17.89
N ASP A 453 -23.74 0.21 -17.33
CA ASP A 453 -23.86 -0.67 -16.16
C ASP A 453 -23.50 -2.12 -16.51
N ARG A 454 -24.14 -2.68 -17.54
CA ARG A 454 -23.88 -4.04 -18.03
C ARG A 454 -22.40 -4.28 -18.30
N LYS A 455 -21.73 -3.30 -18.90
CA LYS A 455 -20.30 -3.34 -19.24
C LYS A 455 -19.40 -3.64 -18.05
N VAL A 456 -19.71 -3.09 -16.87
CA VAL A 456 -18.92 -3.35 -15.66
C VAL A 456 -19.46 -4.54 -14.88
N ALA A 457 -20.78 -4.69 -14.79
CA ALA A 457 -21.42 -5.72 -13.96
C ALA A 457 -21.25 -7.14 -14.53
N GLU A 458 -21.24 -7.30 -15.86
CA GLU A 458 -21.11 -8.60 -16.53
C GLU A 458 -19.66 -8.91 -16.97
N PHE A 459 -18.69 -8.02 -16.67
CA PHE A 459 -17.29 -8.30 -16.98
C PHE A 459 -16.79 -9.51 -16.18
N ASN A 460 -16.03 -10.39 -16.83
CA ASN A 460 -15.42 -11.53 -16.15
C ASN A 460 -14.14 -11.12 -15.43
N TYR A 461 -14.25 -10.85 -14.13
CA TYR A 461 -13.12 -10.50 -13.26
C TYR A 461 -12.25 -11.72 -12.88
N GLY A 462 -12.71 -12.94 -13.15
CA GLY A 462 -12.03 -14.19 -12.79
C GLY A 462 -11.79 -14.32 -11.29
N ASP A 463 -10.79 -15.13 -10.92
CA ASP A 463 -10.43 -15.37 -9.51
C ASP A 463 -9.65 -14.19 -8.88
N HIS A 464 -9.47 -13.09 -9.60
CA HIS A 464 -8.66 -11.96 -9.14
C HIS A 464 -9.44 -10.99 -8.22
N TRP A 465 -10.76 -11.15 -8.11
CA TRP A 465 -11.63 -10.28 -7.33
C TRP A 465 -11.30 -10.30 -5.82
N ALA A 466 -10.76 -11.39 -5.29
CA ALA A 466 -10.33 -11.52 -3.90
C ALA A 466 -9.25 -12.60 -3.73
N ASP A 467 -8.45 -12.45 -2.68
CA ASP A 467 -7.63 -13.55 -2.17
C ASP A 467 -8.49 -14.38 -1.20
N VAL A 468 -8.77 -15.63 -1.55
CA VAL A 468 -9.51 -16.58 -0.71
C VAL A 468 -8.55 -17.64 -0.18
N GLU A 469 -8.34 -17.66 1.13
CA GLU A 469 -7.33 -18.51 1.79
C GLU A 469 -7.92 -19.29 2.97
N GLY A 470 -7.41 -20.49 3.22
CA GLY A 470 -7.87 -21.38 4.29
C GLY A 470 -8.87 -22.44 3.81
N ASP A 471 -9.43 -23.18 4.75
CA ASP A 471 -10.26 -24.34 4.45
C ASP A 471 -11.65 -23.91 3.93
N ALA A 472 -12.10 -24.54 2.84
CA ALA A 472 -13.39 -24.25 2.21
C ALA A 472 -14.57 -24.39 3.18
N ASP A 473 -14.49 -25.37 4.07
CA ASP A 473 -15.52 -25.73 5.06
C ASP A 473 -15.39 -24.97 6.40
N SER A 474 -14.53 -23.95 6.49
CA SER A 474 -14.38 -23.19 7.73
C SER A 474 -15.66 -22.43 8.07
N GLU A 475 -16.19 -22.68 9.28
CA GLU A 475 -17.41 -22.04 9.78
C GLU A 475 -17.20 -20.56 10.17
N LEU A 476 -15.94 -20.13 10.29
CA LEU A 476 -15.55 -18.75 10.59
C LEU A 476 -14.82 -18.13 9.39
N VAL A 477 -15.44 -17.10 8.81
CA VAL A 477 -14.88 -16.33 7.70
C VAL A 477 -14.49 -14.94 8.19
N VAL A 478 -13.32 -14.48 7.79
CA VAL A 478 -12.87 -13.10 8.01
C VAL A 478 -12.86 -12.38 6.67
N LEU A 479 -13.66 -11.31 6.56
CA LEU A 479 -13.72 -10.43 5.40
C LEU A 479 -12.89 -9.19 5.67
N THR A 480 -12.02 -8.83 4.73
CA THR A 480 -11.16 -7.64 4.84
C THR A 480 -10.79 -7.11 3.45
N TRP A 481 -10.09 -5.98 3.41
CA TRP A 481 -9.54 -5.41 2.17
C TRP A 481 -8.41 -4.43 2.50
N GLY A 482 -7.61 -4.04 1.51
CA GLY A 482 -6.57 -3.03 1.72
C GLY A 482 -5.44 -3.50 2.65
N SER A 483 -4.79 -2.56 3.36
CA SER A 483 -3.61 -2.84 4.21
C SER A 483 -3.87 -3.73 5.42
N THR A 484 -5.12 -3.84 5.86
CA THR A 484 -5.48 -4.72 7.00
C THR A 484 -5.36 -6.20 6.64
N THR A 485 -5.33 -6.55 5.35
CA THR A 485 -5.26 -7.94 4.86
C THR A 485 -4.12 -8.74 5.47
N ASN A 486 -2.90 -8.19 5.49
CA ASN A 486 -1.74 -8.95 6.00
C ASN A 486 -1.78 -9.15 7.52
N ALA A 487 -2.33 -8.20 8.27
CA ALA A 487 -2.52 -8.36 9.71
C ALA A 487 -3.56 -9.46 10.00
N VAL A 488 -4.65 -9.49 9.21
CA VAL A 488 -5.66 -10.56 9.28
C VAL A 488 -5.07 -11.91 8.89
N ARG A 489 -4.33 -11.98 7.78
CA ARG A 489 -3.68 -13.21 7.30
C ARG A 489 -2.77 -13.80 8.39
N GLU A 490 -1.89 -12.99 8.96
CA GLU A 490 -0.98 -13.43 10.02
C GLU A 490 -1.75 -13.82 11.31
N GLY A 491 -2.82 -13.09 11.66
CA GLY A 491 -3.69 -13.45 12.78
C GLY A 491 -4.37 -14.81 12.60
N ILE A 492 -4.85 -15.09 11.39
CA ILE A 492 -5.44 -16.39 11.01
C ILE A 492 -4.39 -17.50 11.05
N GLU A 493 -3.17 -17.25 10.60
CA GLU A 493 -2.07 -18.23 10.69
C GLU A 493 -1.77 -18.59 12.15
N ARG A 494 -1.73 -17.60 13.05
CA ARG A 494 -1.56 -17.83 14.50
C ARG A 494 -2.72 -18.64 15.09
N LEU A 495 -3.97 -18.30 14.74
CA LEU A 495 -5.15 -19.07 15.17
C LEU A 495 -5.13 -20.51 14.64
N ARG A 496 -4.71 -20.72 13.39
CA ARG A 496 -4.57 -22.05 12.79
C ARG A 496 -3.53 -22.89 13.53
N ALA A 497 -2.40 -22.29 13.92
CA ALA A 497 -1.38 -22.97 14.74
C ALA A 497 -1.92 -23.40 16.11
N GLU A 498 -2.92 -22.70 16.65
CA GLU A 498 -3.64 -23.05 17.87
C GLU A 498 -4.85 -24.00 17.64
N GLY A 499 -5.01 -24.54 16.42
CA GLY A 499 -6.10 -25.45 16.08
C GLY A 499 -7.45 -24.78 15.83
N MET A 500 -7.46 -23.47 15.52
CA MET A 500 -8.66 -22.71 15.18
C MET A 500 -8.63 -22.26 13.70
N PRO A 501 -9.01 -23.14 12.75
CA PRO A 501 -8.99 -22.80 11.34
C PRO A 501 -10.04 -21.74 11.00
N CYS A 502 -9.60 -20.70 10.29
CA CYS A 502 -10.45 -19.64 9.74
C CYS A 502 -10.21 -19.53 8.23
N LYS A 503 -11.22 -19.08 7.50
CA LYS A 503 -11.12 -18.72 6.08
C LYS A 503 -11.00 -17.19 5.94
N LEU A 504 -10.05 -16.73 5.14
CA LEU A 504 -9.87 -15.33 4.76
C LEU A 504 -10.51 -15.09 3.39
N VAL A 505 -11.25 -14.00 3.26
CA VAL A 505 -11.63 -13.41 1.96
C VAL A 505 -11.18 -11.95 1.97
N ALA A 506 -10.07 -11.68 1.30
CA ALA A 506 -9.52 -10.33 1.17
C ALA A 506 -9.88 -9.75 -0.20
N MET A 507 -10.83 -8.80 -0.21
CA MET A 507 -11.37 -8.27 -1.46
C MET A 507 -10.41 -7.31 -2.14
N ARG A 508 -10.15 -7.56 -3.43
CA ARG A 508 -9.40 -6.72 -4.35
C ARG A 508 -10.32 -5.92 -5.27
N LEU A 509 -11.44 -6.50 -5.72
CA LEU A 509 -12.52 -5.78 -6.40
C LEU A 509 -13.57 -5.38 -5.36
N LEU A 510 -13.83 -4.09 -5.23
CA LEU A 510 -14.81 -3.54 -4.28
C LEU A 510 -16.08 -3.05 -4.96
N SER A 511 -15.98 -2.61 -6.22
CA SER A 511 -17.10 -2.27 -7.08
C SER A 511 -16.74 -2.60 -8.53
N PRO A 512 -17.64 -3.20 -9.34
CA PRO A 512 -19.01 -3.59 -8.98
C PRO A 512 -19.07 -4.79 -8.02
N ALA A 513 -20.25 -5.04 -7.45
CA ALA A 513 -20.48 -6.21 -6.62
C ALA A 513 -20.56 -7.50 -7.46
N LEU A 514 -20.08 -8.61 -6.90
CA LEU A 514 -20.10 -9.95 -7.52
C LEU A 514 -20.80 -10.97 -6.59
N PRO A 515 -22.15 -10.96 -6.49
CA PRO A 515 -22.87 -11.79 -5.52
C PRO A 515 -22.55 -13.28 -5.61
N ASP A 516 -22.53 -13.85 -6.81
CA ASP A 516 -22.26 -15.29 -7.01
C ASP A 516 -20.86 -15.71 -6.52
N TYR A 517 -19.85 -14.87 -6.76
CA TYR A 517 -18.49 -15.12 -6.29
C TYR A 517 -18.40 -15.00 -4.77
N PHE A 518 -19.09 -14.02 -4.20
CA PHE A 518 -19.14 -13.80 -2.76
C PHE A 518 -19.84 -14.96 -2.05
N ASP A 519 -21.00 -15.39 -2.53
CA ASP A 519 -21.79 -16.48 -1.97
C ASP A 519 -21.00 -17.78 -1.90
N GLU A 520 -20.26 -18.14 -2.95
CA GLU A 520 -19.39 -19.31 -2.93
C GLU A 520 -18.21 -19.12 -1.96
N ALA A 521 -17.62 -17.93 -1.88
CA ALA A 521 -16.51 -17.66 -0.97
C ALA A 521 -16.91 -17.74 0.51
N VAL A 522 -18.13 -17.34 0.87
CA VAL A 522 -18.64 -17.38 2.25
C VAL A 522 -19.52 -18.59 2.57
N LYS A 523 -19.67 -19.51 1.62
CA LYS A 523 -20.44 -20.74 1.79
C LYS A 523 -20.02 -21.51 3.03
N GLY A 524 -21.01 -21.98 3.78
CA GLY A 524 -20.83 -22.71 5.04
C GLY A 524 -20.49 -21.85 6.26
N ALA A 525 -20.29 -20.53 6.09
CA ALA A 525 -20.00 -19.65 7.21
C ALA A 525 -21.18 -19.59 8.20
N LYS A 526 -20.88 -19.81 9.48
CA LYS A 526 -21.79 -19.56 10.60
C LYS A 526 -21.47 -18.25 11.30
N ARG A 527 -20.23 -17.77 11.15
CA ARG A 527 -19.71 -16.54 11.74
C ARG A 527 -18.88 -15.80 10.70
N ILE A 528 -19.14 -14.51 10.54
CA ILE A 528 -18.40 -13.61 9.67
C ILE A 528 -17.84 -12.45 10.50
N LEU A 529 -16.52 -12.31 10.52
CA LEU A 529 -15.84 -11.13 11.08
C LEU A 529 -15.44 -10.19 9.95
N VAL A 530 -15.97 -8.96 9.96
CA VAL A 530 -15.55 -7.91 9.01
C VAL A 530 -14.50 -7.02 9.68
N VAL A 531 -13.31 -6.96 9.09
CA VAL A 531 -12.18 -6.17 9.58
C VAL A 531 -11.95 -4.98 8.64
N GLU A 532 -11.86 -3.77 9.20
CA GLU A 532 -11.55 -2.57 8.42
C GLU A 532 -10.95 -1.44 9.26
N GLN A 533 -10.11 -0.60 8.65
CA GLN A 533 -9.56 0.60 9.29
C GLN A 533 -10.42 1.84 9.03
N SER A 534 -11.65 1.83 9.56
CA SER A 534 -12.58 2.97 9.48
C SER A 534 -13.38 3.13 10.77
N HIS A 535 -13.76 4.37 11.12
CA HIS A 535 -14.68 4.60 12.25
C HIS A 535 -16.12 4.20 11.92
N SER A 536 -16.58 4.53 10.71
CA SER A 536 -18.00 4.43 10.33
C SER A 536 -18.43 3.07 9.80
N GLY A 537 -17.49 2.15 9.58
CA GLY A 537 -17.76 0.82 9.04
C GLY A 537 -18.15 0.87 7.56
N GLN A 538 -17.36 1.57 6.73
CA GLN A 538 -17.68 1.76 5.30
C GLN A 538 -17.74 0.42 4.57
N PHE A 539 -16.79 -0.47 4.83
CA PHE A 539 -16.72 -1.77 4.18
C PHE A 539 -17.86 -2.68 4.63
N LEU A 540 -18.16 -2.74 5.93
CA LEU A 540 -19.33 -3.48 6.42
C LEU A 540 -20.63 -3.00 5.77
N LYS A 541 -20.79 -1.69 5.59
CA LYS A 541 -21.98 -1.10 4.96
C LYS A 541 -22.06 -1.43 3.49
N LEU A 542 -20.94 -1.36 2.76
CA LEU A 542 -20.85 -1.79 1.37
C LEU A 542 -21.25 -3.27 1.24
N LEU A 543 -20.72 -4.13 2.12
CA LEU A 543 -21.04 -5.54 2.10
C LEU A 543 -22.53 -5.79 2.32
N ARG A 544 -23.13 -5.18 3.36
CA ARG A 544 -24.57 -5.31 3.65
C ARG A 544 -25.48 -4.75 2.56
N ALA A 545 -25.00 -3.79 1.77
CA ALA A 545 -25.78 -3.20 0.70
C ALA A 545 -25.85 -4.12 -0.53
N ASN A 546 -24.86 -5.00 -0.72
CA ASN A 546 -24.68 -5.75 -1.96
C ASN A 546 -24.71 -7.28 -1.80
N TYR A 547 -24.56 -7.80 -0.58
CA TYR A 547 -24.40 -9.22 -0.33
C TYR A 547 -25.22 -9.71 0.86
N ASP A 548 -25.70 -10.94 0.75
CA ASP A 548 -26.24 -11.68 1.88
C ASP A 548 -25.09 -12.28 2.69
N MET A 549 -25.00 -11.92 3.97
CA MET A 549 -23.97 -12.44 4.87
C MET A 549 -24.57 -13.52 5.79
N PRO A 550 -24.24 -14.81 5.59
CA PRO A 550 -24.80 -15.88 6.40
C PRO A 550 -24.30 -15.86 7.85
N GLY A 551 -25.15 -16.35 8.75
CA GLY A 551 -24.80 -16.53 10.16
C GLY A 551 -24.69 -15.23 10.95
N GLU A 552 -23.88 -15.27 12.01
CA GLU A 552 -23.64 -14.12 12.88
C GLU A 552 -22.54 -13.23 12.29
N VAL A 553 -22.83 -11.93 12.12
CA VAL A 553 -21.87 -10.97 11.57
C VAL A 553 -21.38 -10.02 12.66
N LYS A 554 -20.07 -10.02 12.90
CA LYS A 554 -19.38 -9.10 13.81
C LYS A 554 -18.47 -8.15 13.02
N SER A 555 -18.29 -6.95 13.52
CA SER A 555 -17.42 -5.93 12.92
C SER A 555 -16.30 -5.60 13.89
N PHE A 556 -15.07 -5.71 13.42
CA PHE A 556 -13.89 -5.15 14.06
C PHE A 556 -13.40 -3.98 13.22
N ARG A 557 -13.74 -2.77 13.67
CA ARG A 557 -13.40 -1.54 12.96
C ARG A 557 -12.72 -0.56 13.88
N ARG A 558 -11.65 0.07 13.40
CA ARG A 558 -10.91 1.08 14.13
C ARG A 558 -10.46 2.20 13.18
N PRO A 559 -10.67 3.49 13.51
CA PRO A 559 -10.07 4.56 12.73
C PRO A 559 -8.54 4.55 12.82
N GLY A 560 -7.90 5.24 11.89
CA GLY A 560 -6.49 5.62 12.05
C GLY A 560 -6.28 6.48 13.32
N PRO A 561 -5.02 6.77 13.70
CA PRO A 561 -3.80 6.53 12.95
C PRO A 561 -3.13 5.17 13.23
N LEU A 562 -3.62 4.40 14.21
CA LEU A 562 -3.00 3.13 14.61
C LEU A 562 -3.49 1.97 13.74
N ILE A 563 -2.57 1.37 13.01
CA ILE A 563 -2.81 0.18 12.19
C ILE A 563 -3.22 -1.01 13.03
N ILE A 564 -4.11 -1.85 12.48
CA ILE A 564 -4.55 -3.11 13.10
C ILE A 564 -3.41 -4.12 13.08
N ARG A 565 -3.14 -4.75 14.23
CA ARG A 565 -2.09 -5.77 14.40
C ARG A 565 -2.66 -7.19 14.47
N PRO A 566 -1.87 -8.23 14.14
CA PRO A 566 -2.34 -9.62 14.10
C PRO A 566 -2.95 -10.11 15.42
N GLY A 567 -2.35 -9.80 16.57
CA GLY A 567 -2.82 -10.22 17.90
C GLY A 567 -4.22 -9.69 18.23
N GLU A 568 -4.57 -8.51 17.72
CA GLU A 568 -5.91 -7.95 17.92
C GLU A 568 -7.00 -8.74 17.18
N ILE A 569 -6.64 -9.33 16.02
CA ILE A 569 -7.51 -10.23 15.28
C ILE A 569 -7.70 -11.54 16.05
N VAL A 570 -6.60 -12.10 16.56
CA VAL A 570 -6.59 -13.31 17.39
C VAL A 570 -7.49 -13.12 18.61
N ASP A 571 -7.29 -12.04 19.37
CA ASP A 571 -8.04 -11.74 20.57
C ASP A 571 -9.53 -11.50 20.27
N THR A 572 -9.83 -10.77 19.19
CA THR A 572 -11.22 -10.52 18.77
C THR A 572 -11.96 -11.82 18.48
N ILE A 573 -11.32 -12.76 17.78
CA ILE A 573 -11.92 -14.05 17.42
C ILE A 573 -12.07 -14.94 18.65
N LYS A 574 -11.04 -15.07 19.50
CA LYS A 574 -11.10 -15.86 20.73
C LYS A 574 -12.20 -15.37 21.67
N ASN A 575 -12.23 -14.07 21.94
CA ASN A 575 -13.24 -13.45 22.80
C ASN A 575 -14.67 -13.61 22.25
N TRP A 576 -14.84 -13.66 20.92
CA TRP A 576 -16.15 -13.89 20.32
C TRP A 576 -16.60 -15.34 20.41
N ARG A 577 -15.67 -16.30 20.37
CA ARG A 577 -16.00 -17.72 20.51
C ARG A 577 -16.43 -18.10 21.92
N ASP A 578 -15.83 -17.46 22.92
CA ASP A 578 -16.09 -17.74 24.33
C ASP A 578 -17.39 -17.07 24.85
N GLN A 579 -18.08 -16.31 23.98
CA GLN A 579 -19.43 -15.76 24.16
C GLN A 579 -20.48 -16.66 23.51
#